data_AF-A0A9X2HW70-F1
#
_entry.id   AF-A0A9X2HW70-F1
#
_cell.length_a   1.000
_cell.length_b   1.000
_cell.length_c   1.000
_cell.angle_alpha   90.00
_cell.angle_beta   90.00
_cell.angle_gamma   90.00
#
_symmetry.space_group_name_H-M   'P 1'
#
loop_
_entity.id
_entity.type
_entity.pdbx_description
1 polymer ?
#
loop_
_entity_poly.entity_id
_entity_poly.type
_entity_poly.pdbx_seq_one_letter_code
_entity_poly.pdbx_strand_id
1 'polypeptide(L)'
;MRIVQRAGLGCVIALIGIAPSSAAERAKALSPDGRLTAWIKPVKGAAGASGQAASVLWLTDAKTGASRQLFRGRSSADPKQDRSSLANPDFSLDGGYVYVEADAYATSPAVHQVNVRTGVARYVTDGGLYGVLRDGPWRGYLVVQQHRYRKNGNGSYDPYIIVRPDGRQIAIVPDTDGSDPDAGLTAWLSAKRWTVS
;
A
#
# COMPACT_ATOMS: atom_id res chain seq x y z
N MET A 1 11.68 51.60 -38.17
CA MET A 1 12.28 50.30 -37.79
C MET A 1 11.33 49.64 -36.79
N ARG A 2 10.59 48.60 -37.21
CA ARG A 2 9.60 47.90 -36.37
C ARG A 2 10.28 46.70 -35.69
N ILE A 3 10.32 46.69 -34.37
CA ILE A 3 10.80 45.55 -33.58
C ILE A 3 9.61 44.61 -33.35
N VAL A 4 9.70 43.40 -33.90
CA VAL A 4 8.76 42.31 -33.67
C VAL A 4 9.31 41.51 -32.48
N GLN A 5 8.68 41.61 -31.31
CA GLN A 5 8.97 40.72 -30.18
C GLN A 5 8.24 39.39 -30.40
N ARG A 6 9.01 38.32 -30.60
CA ARG A 6 8.52 36.94 -30.62
C ARG A 6 8.25 36.47 -29.20
N ALA A 7 7.00 36.11 -28.93
CA ALA A 7 6.63 35.22 -27.85
C ALA A 7 7.05 33.78 -28.21
N GLY A 8 7.53 33.00 -27.26
CA GLY A 8 7.78 31.58 -27.51
C GLY A 8 8.41 30.81 -26.38
N LEU A 9 7.55 30.08 -25.64
CA LEU A 9 7.81 28.83 -24.94
C LEU A 9 8.73 28.87 -23.71
N GLY A 10 8.12 29.11 -22.55
CA GLY A 10 8.58 28.52 -21.30
C GLY A 10 8.35 27.01 -21.35
N CYS A 11 9.43 26.25 -21.42
CA CYS A 11 9.41 24.80 -21.27
C CYS A 11 9.19 24.48 -19.79
N VAL A 12 7.95 24.15 -19.41
CA VAL A 12 7.67 23.57 -18.11
C VAL A 12 8.12 22.12 -18.17
N ILE A 13 9.30 21.85 -17.64
CA ILE A 13 9.75 20.49 -17.36
C ILE A 13 8.87 20.00 -16.23
N ALA A 14 7.81 19.26 -16.58
CA ALA A 14 7.10 18.44 -15.62
C ALA A 14 8.09 17.36 -15.16
N LEU A 15 8.65 17.54 -13.97
CA LEU A 15 9.28 16.45 -13.23
C LEU A 15 8.16 15.45 -12.94
N ILE A 16 8.06 14.43 -13.80
CA ILE A 16 7.30 13.23 -13.49
C ILE A 16 8.01 12.62 -12.28
N GLY A 17 7.44 12.83 -11.10
CA GLY A 17 7.86 12.12 -9.91
C GLY A 17 7.74 10.63 -10.22
N ILE A 18 8.86 9.94 -10.29
CA ILE A 18 8.90 8.49 -10.34
C ILE A 18 8.46 8.05 -8.95
N ALA A 19 7.16 7.77 -8.79
CA ALA A 19 6.71 6.96 -7.67
C ALA A 19 7.45 5.61 -7.78
N PRO A 20 8.13 5.13 -6.74
CA PRO A 20 8.69 3.79 -6.78
C PRO A 20 7.55 2.78 -6.96
N SER A 21 7.52 2.12 -8.12
CA SER A 21 6.81 0.85 -8.34
C SER A 21 7.64 -0.29 -7.72
N SER A 22 7.10 -1.31 -7.07
CA SER A 22 5.73 -1.48 -6.56
C SER A 22 5.69 -2.74 -5.68
N ALA A 23 5.04 -2.67 -4.51
CA ALA A 23 4.19 -3.80 -4.14
C ALA A 23 3.15 -3.97 -5.27
N ALA A 24 3.08 -5.14 -5.90
CA ALA A 24 2.25 -5.35 -7.09
C ALA A 24 0.85 -4.74 -6.92
N GLU A 25 0.41 -3.89 -7.86
CA GLU A 25 -0.89 -3.23 -7.77
C GLU A 25 -1.99 -4.29 -7.75
N ARG A 26 -2.73 -4.36 -6.64
CA ARG A 26 -3.82 -5.31 -6.44
C ARG A 26 -5.13 -4.55 -6.54
N ALA A 27 -5.89 -4.80 -7.61
CA ALA A 27 -7.24 -4.25 -7.76
C ALA A 27 -8.26 -4.95 -6.83
N LYS A 28 -7.99 -6.20 -6.45
CA LYS A 28 -8.85 -7.04 -5.61
C LYS A 28 -8.05 -8.11 -4.87
N ALA A 29 -8.62 -8.64 -3.80
CA ALA A 29 -8.12 -9.81 -3.08
C ALA A 29 -9.26 -10.77 -2.70
N LEU A 30 -8.96 -12.07 -2.67
CA LEU A 30 -9.87 -13.12 -2.22
C LEU A 30 -9.57 -13.46 -0.76
N SER A 31 -10.61 -13.70 0.05
CA SER A 31 -10.44 -14.14 1.42
C SER A 31 -9.84 -15.55 1.48
N PRO A 32 -9.14 -15.92 2.58
CA PRO A 32 -8.50 -17.23 2.69
C PRO A 32 -9.47 -18.42 2.56
N ASP A 33 -10.75 -18.22 2.92
CA ASP A 33 -11.81 -19.22 2.79
C ASP A 33 -12.53 -19.18 1.42
N GLY A 34 -12.11 -18.30 0.51
CA GLY A 34 -12.70 -18.13 -0.82
C GLY A 34 -14.08 -17.49 -0.84
N ARG A 35 -14.61 -17.03 0.29
CA ARG A 35 -16.01 -16.54 0.38
C ARG A 35 -16.19 -15.09 0.02
N LEU A 36 -15.18 -14.24 0.22
CA LEU A 36 -15.27 -12.80 0.04
C LEU A 36 -14.20 -12.31 -0.92
N THR A 37 -14.58 -11.43 -1.84
CA THR A 37 -13.64 -10.64 -2.63
C THR A 37 -13.66 -9.20 -2.12
N ALA A 38 -12.51 -8.68 -1.70
CA ALA A 38 -12.29 -7.28 -1.41
C ALA A 38 -11.82 -6.55 -2.67
N TRP A 39 -12.35 -5.36 -2.93
CA TRP A 39 -11.97 -4.55 -4.09
C TRP A 39 -12.25 -3.07 -3.82
N ILE A 40 -11.56 -2.21 -4.56
CA ILE A 40 -11.58 -0.76 -4.33
C ILE A 40 -12.26 -0.07 -5.50
N LYS A 41 -13.11 0.91 -5.18
CA LYS A 41 -13.82 1.73 -6.15
C LYS A 41 -13.55 3.21 -5.94
N PRO A 42 -13.05 3.94 -6.95
CA PRO A 42 -12.97 5.40 -6.90
C PRO A 42 -14.36 6.03 -6.76
N VAL A 43 -14.44 7.13 -6.02
CA VAL A 43 -15.65 7.92 -5.80
C VAL A 43 -15.33 9.41 -5.83
N LYS A 44 -16.36 10.24 -5.97
CA LYS A 44 -16.21 11.68 -5.75
C LYS A 44 -15.93 11.95 -4.27
N GLY A 45 -14.94 12.81 -3.99
CA GLY A 45 -14.53 13.19 -2.65
C GLY A 45 -13.20 13.95 -2.66
N ALA A 46 -12.71 14.30 -1.47
CA ALA A 46 -11.37 14.86 -1.32
C ALA A 46 -10.32 13.82 -1.72
N ALA A 47 -9.39 14.22 -2.59
CA ALA A 47 -8.27 13.38 -2.99
C ALA A 47 -7.28 13.18 -1.81
N GLY A 48 -6.49 12.11 -1.88
CA GLY A 48 -5.38 11.86 -0.96
C GLY A 48 -4.22 12.83 -1.14
N ALA A 49 -3.22 12.71 -0.26
CA ALA A 49 -2.06 13.60 -0.20
C ALA A 49 -1.31 13.79 -1.53
N SER A 50 -1.24 12.74 -2.37
CA SER A 50 -0.63 12.74 -3.70
C SER A 50 -1.59 13.09 -4.85
N GLY A 51 -2.86 13.39 -4.55
CA GLY A 51 -3.90 13.65 -5.54
C GLY A 51 -4.68 12.40 -6.00
N GLN A 52 -4.42 11.24 -5.39
CA GLN A 52 -5.17 10.00 -5.65
C GLN A 52 -6.66 10.18 -5.34
N ALA A 53 -7.53 9.64 -6.20
CA ALA A 53 -8.97 9.82 -6.06
C ALA A 53 -9.49 9.21 -4.74
N ALA A 54 -10.47 9.89 -4.13
CA ALA A 54 -11.20 9.32 -3.00
C ALA A 54 -11.76 7.94 -3.38
N SER A 55 -11.80 7.01 -2.44
CA SER A 55 -12.21 5.63 -2.76
C SER A 55 -13.00 4.96 -1.64
N VAL A 56 -13.59 3.82 -2.00
CA VAL A 56 -14.39 2.98 -1.12
C VAL A 56 -13.91 1.54 -1.25
N LEU A 57 -13.69 0.89 -0.11
CA LEU A 57 -13.45 -0.55 -0.01
C LEU A 57 -14.79 -1.30 0.03
N TRP A 58 -14.95 -2.23 -0.90
CA TRP A 58 -16.12 -3.08 -1.04
C TRP A 58 -15.78 -4.54 -0.71
N LEU A 59 -16.80 -5.27 -0.27
CA LEU A 59 -16.79 -6.72 -0.18
C LEU A 59 -17.89 -7.28 -1.07
N THR A 60 -17.57 -8.33 -1.81
CA THR A 60 -18.51 -9.13 -2.58
C THR A 60 -18.44 -10.58 -2.10
N ASP A 61 -19.60 -11.15 -1.75
CA ASP A 61 -19.72 -12.58 -1.50
C ASP A 61 -19.55 -13.34 -2.82
N ALA A 62 -18.56 -14.22 -2.88
CA ALA A 62 -18.16 -14.93 -4.09
C ALA A 62 -19.21 -15.95 -4.56
N LYS A 63 -20.07 -16.43 -3.67
CA LYS A 63 -21.11 -17.42 -3.99
C LYS A 63 -22.37 -16.75 -4.54
N THR A 64 -22.78 -15.65 -3.94
CA THR A 64 -24.06 -14.98 -4.22
C THR A 64 -23.92 -13.74 -5.10
N GLY A 65 -22.70 -13.20 -5.22
CA GLY A 65 -22.45 -11.91 -5.87
C GLY A 65 -22.92 -10.70 -5.06
N ALA A 66 -23.53 -10.91 -3.88
CA ALA A 66 -24.02 -9.83 -3.04
C ALA A 66 -22.85 -8.94 -2.58
N SER A 67 -22.99 -7.63 -2.77
CA SER A 67 -21.93 -6.67 -2.51
C SER A 67 -22.34 -5.64 -1.47
N ARG A 68 -21.40 -5.27 -0.58
CA ARG A 68 -21.60 -4.19 0.39
C ARG A 68 -20.36 -3.33 0.53
N GLN A 69 -20.58 -2.06 0.81
CA GLN A 69 -19.52 -1.17 1.23
C GLN A 69 -18.99 -1.62 2.59
N LEU A 70 -17.68 -1.85 2.68
CA LEU A 70 -17.02 -2.15 3.96
C LEU A 70 -16.52 -0.88 4.62
N PHE A 71 -15.85 -0.01 3.86
CA PHE A 71 -15.27 1.21 4.39
C PHE A 71 -15.23 2.29 3.30
N ARG A 72 -15.70 3.49 3.64
CA ARG A 72 -15.57 4.67 2.78
C ARG A 72 -14.43 5.52 3.30
N GLY A 73 -13.52 5.88 2.39
CA GLY A 73 -12.38 6.71 2.70
C GLY A 73 -12.75 8.05 3.32
N ARG A 74 -11.87 8.55 4.20
CA ARG A 74 -12.04 9.82 4.92
C ARG A 74 -10.71 10.55 4.94
N SER A 75 -10.73 11.82 4.57
CA SER A 75 -9.57 12.69 4.65
C SER A 75 -9.25 13.07 6.09
N SER A 76 -7.98 13.33 6.37
CA SER A 76 -7.49 13.81 7.66
C SER A 76 -6.25 14.68 7.42
N ALA A 77 -6.02 15.67 8.28
CA ALA A 77 -4.76 16.41 8.28
C ALA A 77 -3.60 15.60 8.88
N ASP A 78 -3.90 14.58 9.69
CA ASP A 78 -2.91 13.61 10.18
C ASP A 78 -2.76 12.48 9.14
N PRO A 79 -1.56 12.33 8.51
CA PRO A 79 -1.26 11.28 7.54
C PRO A 79 -1.64 9.87 7.99
N LYS A 80 -1.45 9.56 9.28
CA LYS A 80 -1.76 8.21 9.82
C LYS A 80 -3.27 7.94 9.88
N GLN A 81 -4.07 8.99 9.83
CA GLN A 81 -5.52 8.92 9.87
C GLN A 81 -6.16 9.20 8.51
N ASP A 82 -5.40 9.73 7.54
CA ASP A 82 -5.87 9.92 6.17
C ASP A 82 -6.02 8.57 5.49
N ARG A 83 -7.25 8.32 5.02
CA ARG A 83 -7.69 7.11 4.32
C ARG A 83 -8.60 7.50 3.16
N SER A 84 -8.44 8.70 2.62
CA SER A 84 -9.31 9.25 1.57
C SER A 84 -9.23 8.41 0.30
N SER A 85 -8.02 8.10 -0.16
CA SER A 85 -7.74 7.12 -1.21
C SER A 85 -7.23 5.82 -0.58
N LEU A 86 -7.53 4.71 -1.26
CA LEU A 86 -7.20 3.36 -0.82
C LEU A 86 -6.64 2.60 -2.01
N ALA A 87 -5.71 1.68 -1.76
CA ALA A 87 -5.15 0.79 -2.77
C ALA A 87 -4.80 -0.58 -2.18
N ASN A 88 -4.49 -1.54 -3.06
CA ASN A 88 -3.84 -2.81 -2.73
C ASN A 88 -4.49 -3.58 -1.55
N PRO A 89 -5.79 -3.97 -1.63
CA PRO A 89 -6.44 -4.70 -0.56
C PRO A 89 -5.87 -6.12 -0.44
N ASP A 90 -5.61 -6.61 0.77
CA ASP A 90 -5.25 -8.00 1.07
C ASP A 90 -5.95 -8.49 2.33
N PHE A 91 -6.32 -9.76 2.38
CA PHE A 91 -6.93 -10.31 3.58
C PHE A 91 -5.87 -10.77 4.57
N SER A 92 -6.11 -10.45 5.84
CA SER A 92 -5.51 -11.14 6.98
C SER A 92 -5.66 -12.65 6.88
N LEU A 93 -4.79 -13.35 7.61
CA LEU A 93 -4.66 -14.80 7.58
C LEU A 93 -5.96 -15.56 7.88
N ASP A 94 -6.77 -15.03 8.79
CA ASP A 94 -8.04 -15.58 9.23
C ASP A 94 -9.25 -14.94 8.51
N GLY A 95 -9.01 -13.99 7.61
CA GLY A 95 -10.06 -13.24 6.92
C GLY A 95 -10.83 -12.25 7.81
N GLY A 96 -10.41 -12.00 9.06
CA GLY A 96 -11.09 -11.08 9.97
C GLY A 96 -10.90 -9.60 9.63
N TYR A 97 -9.85 -9.30 8.86
CA TYR A 97 -9.46 -7.97 8.42
C TYR A 97 -9.05 -7.95 6.95
N VAL A 98 -9.25 -6.79 6.32
CA VAL A 98 -8.63 -6.42 5.05
C VAL A 98 -7.57 -5.34 5.33
N TYR A 99 -6.33 -5.58 4.97
CA TYR A 99 -5.28 -4.58 4.90
C TYR A 99 -5.41 -3.79 3.59
N VAL A 100 -5.20 -2.48 3.65
CA VAL A 100 -5.21 -1.58 2.50
C VAL A 100 -4.09 -0.58 2.66
N GLU A 101 -3.56 -0.11 1.54
CA GLU A 101 -2.77 1.10 1.51
C GLU A 101 -3.69 2.32 1.48
N ALA A 102 -3.29 3.38 2.16
CA ALA A 102 -3.86 4.71 2.04
C ALA A 102 -2.76 5.69 1.66
N ASP A 103 -3.09 6.65 0.82
CA ASP A 103 -2.21 7.77 0.53
C ASP A 103 -2.07 8.63 1.79
N ALA A 104 -0.85 8.77 2.29
CA ALA A 104 -0.58 9.35 3.60
C ALA A 104 0.53 10.41 3.53
N TYR A 105 1.64 10.09 2.88
CA TYR A 105 2.80 10.97 2.74
C TYR A 105 3.15 11.14 1.26
N ALA A 106 3.79 12.26 0.93
CA ALA A 106 4.27 12.52 -0.44
C ALA A 106 5.24 11.43 -0.95
N THR A 107 5.95 10.76 -0.04
CA THR A 107 6.99 9.77 -0.36
C THR A 107 6.60 8.33 -0.03
N SER A 108 5.46 8.10 0.62
CA SER A 108 5.03 6.73 0.97
C SER A 108 3.55 6.66 1.34
N PRO A 109 2.87 5.55 1.01
CA PRO A 109 1.56 5.26 1.57
C PRO A 109 1.68 4.84 3.06
N ALA A 110 0.53 4.61 3.69
CA ALA A 110 0.41 3.95 4.97
C ALA A 110 -0.49 2.72 4.86
N VAL A 111 -0.20 1.69 5.64
CA VAL A 111 -1.04 0.49 5.74
C VAL A 111 -2.04 0.66 6.87
N HIS A 112 -3.31 0.43 6.55
CA HIS A 112 -4.41 0.34 7.50
C HIS A 112 -5.02 -1.04 7.45
N GLN A 113 -5.58 -1.48 8.57
CA GLN A 113 -6.46 -2.65 8.60
C GLN A 113 -7.90 -2.21 8.80
N VAL A 114 -8.83 -2.88 8.12
CA VAL A 114 -10.27 -2.67 8.21
C VAL A 114 -10.92 -3.97 8.67
N ASN A 115 -11.64 -3.93 9.79
CA ASN A 115 -12.35 -5.10 10.28
C ASN A 115 -13.48 -5.48 9.32
N VAL A 116 -13.48 -6.73 8.84
CA VAL A 116 -14.43 -7.22 7.83
C VAL A 116 -15.87 -7.14 8.32
N ARG A 117 -16.12 -7.34 9.62
CA ARG A 117 -17.47 -7.31 10.19
C ARG A 117 -17.97 -5.90 10.45
N THR A 118 -17.15 -5.05 11.05
CA THR A 118 -17.60 -3.74 11.56
C THR A 118 -17.24 -2.56 10.67
N GLY A 119 -16.34 -2.74 9.69
CA GLY A 119 -15.80 -1.65 8.88
C GLY A 119 -14.89 -0.70 9.66
N VAL A 120 -14.58 -0.98 10.93
CA VAL A 120 -13.68 -0.14 11.75
C VAL A 120 -12.26 -0.27 11.22
N ALA A 121 -11.66 0.88 10.90
CA ALA A 121 -10.30 0.97 10.38
C ALA A 121 -9.32 1.47 11.45
N ARG A 122 -8.11 0.90 11.48
CA ARG A 122 -6.98 1.43 12.26
C ARG A 122 -5.69 1.44 11.45
N TYR A 123 -4.82 2.39 11.76
CA TYR A 123 -3.45 2.44 11.24
C TYR A 123 -2.63 1.24 11.74
N VAL A 124 -1.73 0.74 10.90
CA VAL A 124 -0.79 -0.34 11.22
C VAL A 124 0.66 0.16 11.13
N THR A 125 1.08 0.66 9.97
CA THR A 125 2.45 1.12 9.73
C THR A 125 2.53 2.02 8.50
N ASP A 126 3.59 2.79 8.37
CA ASP A 126 3.95 3.48 7.12
C ASP A 126 4.52 2.45 6.11
N GLY A 127 4.40 2.72 4.81
CA GLY A 127 4.93 1.90 3.72
C GLY A 127 3.87 1.26 2.83
N GLY A 128 4.34 0.68 1.71
CA GLY A 128 3.54 -0.06 0.74
C GLY A 128 3.34 -1.51 1.16
N LEU A 129 2.12 -2.03 1.03
CA LEU A 129 1.77 -3.39 1.42
C LEU A 129 2.13 -4.36 0.28
N TYR A 130 3.17 -5.15 0.46
CA TYR A 130 3.48 -6.25 -0.46
C TYR A 130 2.43 -7.36 -0.33
N GLY A 131 2.20 -7.83 0.90
CA GLY A 131 1.14 -8.78 1.21
C GLY A 131 1.27 -9.38 2.60
N VAL A 132 0.52 -10.46 2.85
CA VAL A 132 0.50 -11.20 4.13
C VAL A 132 1.25 -12.52 3.99
N LEU A 133 2.22 -12.78 4.86
CA LEU A 133 2.93 -14.07 4.90
C LEU A 133 1.95 -15.20 5.22
N ARG A 134 1.96 -16.25 4.39
CA ARG A 134 1.06 -17.41 4.52
C ARG A 134 1.71 -18.60 5.21
N ASP A 135 3.03 -18.59 5.35
CA ASP A 135 3.83 -19.67 5.91
C ASP A 135 4.85 -19.20 6.95
N GLY A 136 5.45 -20.16 7.65
CA GLY A 136 6.55 -19.92 8.59
C GLY A 136 6.12 -19.38 9.96
N PRO A 137 7.09 -19.05 10.84
CA PRO A 137 6.85 -18.54 12.19
C PRO A 137 6.23 -17.14 12.20
N TRP A 138 6.27 -16.41 11.08
CA TRP A 138 5.68 -15.09 10.91
C TRP A 138 4.40 -15.12 10.07
N ARG A 139 3.78 -16.30 9.92
CA ARG A 139 2.50 -16.46 9.24
C ARG A 139 1.46 -15.49 9.82
N GLY A 140 0.81 -14.73 8.94
CA GLY A 140 -0.14 -13.66 9.26
C GLY A 140 0.49 -12.29 9.49
N TYR A 141 1.81 -12.16 9.41
CA TYR A 141 2.49 -10.86 9.46
C TYR A 141 2.54 -10.25 8.06
N LEU A 142 2.71 -8.94 8.00
CA LEU A 142 2.78 -8.18 6.76
C LEU A 142 4.21 -8.13 6.25
N VAL A 143 4.36 -8.18 4.94
CA VAL A 143 5.55 -7.74 4.22
C VAL A 143 5.26 -6.34 3.70
N VAL A 144 6.04 -5.36 4.14
CA VAL A 144 5.81 -3.93 3.85
C VAL A 144 7.10 -3.31 3.31
N GLN A 145 7.03 -2.65 2.15
CA GLN A 145 8.13 -1.86 1.63
C GLN A 145 8.12 -0.47 2.26
N GLN A 146 9.24 -0.03 2.83
CA GLN A 146 9.30 1.25 3.54
C GLN A 146 10.41 2.14 3.03
N HIS A 147 10.09 3.41 2.75
CA HIS A 147 11.11 4.41 2.49
C HIS A 147 11.92 4.71 3.75
N ARG A 148 13.26 4.59 3.67
CA ARG A 148 14.19 4.82 4.77
C ARG A 148 15.41 5.61 4.33
N TYR A 149 16.04 6.27 5.29
CA TYR A 149 17.32 6.97 5.07
C TYR A 149 18.47 6.19 5.70
N ARG A 150 19.60 6.12 5.00
CA ARG A 150 20.81 5.49 5.53
C ARG A 150 21.39 6.35 6.66
N LYS A 151 21.85 5.71 7.73
CA LYS A 151 22.41 6.43 8.91
C LYS A 151 23.64 7.27 8.59
N ASN A 152 24.40 6.88 7.57
CA ASN A 152 25.58 7.61 7.10
C ASN A 152 25.24 8.83 6.21
N GLY A 153 23.96 9.11 5.96
CA GLY A 153 23.53 10.21 5.11
C GLY A 153 23.63 9.93 3.60
N ASN A 154 24.08 8.74 3.18
CA ASN A 154 24.30 8.40 1.77
C ASN A 154 23.00 7.97 1.06
N GLY A 155 21.98 8.82 1.15
CA GLY A 155 20.70 8.67 0.48
C GLY A 155 19.67 7.80 1.21
N SER A 156 18.62 7.46 0.46
CA SER A 156 17.52 6.60 0.89
C SER A 156 17.59 5.20 0.27
N TYR A 157 16.76 4.31 0.78
CA TYR A 157 16.58 2.93 0.34
C TYR A 157 15.19 2.44 0.76
N ASP A 158 14.66 1.42 0.08
CA ASP A 158 13.28 0.97 0.22
C ASP A 158 13.20 -0.53 0.56
N PRO A 159 13.65 -0.96 1.75
CA PRO A 159 13.70 -2.37 2.10
C PRO A 159 12.31 -2.92 2.41
N TYR A 160 12.22 -4.25 2.33
CA TYR A 160 11.07 -4.97 2.83
C TYR A 160 11.22 -5.24 4.33
N ILE A 161 10.15 -4.96 5.06
CA ILE A 161 10.06 -5.07 6.51
C ILE A 161 8.96 -6.06 6.86
N ILE A 162 9.22 -6.93 7.83
CA ILE A 162 8.22 -7.79 8.43
C ILE A 162 7.53 -7.04 9.57
N VAL A 163 6.22 -6.88 9.47
CA VAL A 163 5.41 -6.08 10.41
C VAL A 163 4.30 -6.94 11.00
N ARG A 164 4.20 -6.96 12.33
CA ARG A 164 3.08 -7.61 13.03
C ARG A 164 1.76 -6.91 12.71
N PRO A 165 0.61 -7.62 12.80
CA PRO A 165 -0.70 -6.99 12.69
C PRO A 165 -0.91 -5.81 13.64
N ASP A 166 -0.28 -5.80 14.82
CA ASP A 166 -0.36 -4.70 15.78
C ASP A 166 0.43 -3.44 15.37
N GLY A 167 1.23 -3.50 14.31
CA GLY A 167 2.07 -2.42 13.80
C GLY A 167 3.54 -2.53 14.21
N ARG A 168 3.90 -3.48 15.07
CA ARG A 168 5.28 -3.65 15.50
C ARG A 168 6.14 -4.24 14.38
N GLN A 169 7.20 -3.53 14.00
CA GLN A 169 8.21 -4.04 13.08
C GLN A 169 9.10 -5.08 13.76
N ILE A 170 9.43 -6.16 13.04
CA ILE A 170 10.13 -7.32 13.59
C ILE A 170 11.51 -7.50 12.97
N ALA A 171 11.60 -7.37 11.65
CA ALA A 171 12.85 -7.56 10.93
C ALA A 171 12.85 -6.79 9.62
N ILE A 172 14.05 -6.40 9.18
CA ILE A 172 14.32 -6.08 7.78
C ILE A 172 14.56 -7.42 7.07
N VAL A 173 13.98 -7.60 5.89
CA VAL A 173 14.25 -8.77 5.04
C VAL A 173 15.69 -8.65 4.52
N PRO A 174 16.54 -9.67 4.69
CA PRO A 174 17.93 -9.64 4.20
C PRO A 174 18.02 -9.31 2.71
N ASP A 175 19.09 -8.62 2.33
CA ASP A 175 19.41 -8.29 0.93
C ASP A 175 18.36 -7.43 0.21
N THR A 176 17.51 -6.70 0.96
CA THR A 176 16.50 -5.79 0.39
C THR A 176 16.88 -4.31 0.51
N ASP A 177 18.08 -3.97 0.99
CA ASP A 177 18.56 -2.59 1.13
C ASP A 177 19.44 -2.10 -0.03
N GLY A 178 19.58 -2.94 -1.06
CA GLY A 178 20.32 -2.69 -2.30
C GLY A 178 19.51 -2.04 -3.42
N SER A 179 19.98 -2.18 -4.66
CA SER A 179 19.36 -1.59 -5.85
C SER A 179 18.16 -2.37 -6.39
N ASP A 180 17.99 -3.64 -5.98
CA ASP A 180 16.90 -4.51 -6.40
C ASP A 180 16.30 -5.22 -5.16
N PRO A 181 15.43 -4.52 -4.40
CA PRO A 181 14.81 -5.09 -3.20
C PRO A 181 13.89 -6.27 -3.50
N ASP A 182 13.32 -6.35 -4.71
CA ASP A 182 12.39 -7.40 -5.11
C ASP A 182 13.11 -8.74 -5.34
N ALA A 183 14.30 -8.70 -5.95
CA ALA A 183 15.15 -9.87 -6.07
C ALA A 183 15.57 -10.43 -4.70
N GLY A 184 15.94 -9.54 -3.77
CA GLY A 184 16.28 -9.89 -2.39
C GLY A 184 15.11 -10.56 -1.66
N LEU A 185 13.92 -9.98 -1.75
CA LEU A 185 12.71 -10.55 -1.17
C LEU A 185 12.39 -11.93 -1.76
N THR A 186 12.44 -12.05 -3.09
CA THR A 186 12.17 -13.30 -3.81
C THR A 186 13.14 -14.41 -3.39
N ALA A 187 14.44 -14.11 -3.34
CA ALA A 187 15.46 -15.05 -2.91
C ALA A 187 15.24 -15.50 -1.46
N TRP A 188 14.93 -14.55 -0.57
CA TRP A 188 14.68 -14.85 0.84
C TRP A 188 13.43 -15.74 1.04
N LEU A 189 12.31 -15.40 0.40
CA LEU A 189 11.08 -16.21 0.45
C LEU A 189 11.31 -17.63 -0.10
N SER A 190 12.01 -17.73 -1.24
CA SER A 190 12.35 -19.01 -1.87
C SER A 190 13.22 -19.89 -0.98
N ALA A 191 14.30 -19.34 -0.40
CA ALA A 191 15.19 -20.04 0.50
C ALA A 191 14.47 -20.56 1.76
N LYS A 192 13.44 -19.84 2.22
CA LYS A 192 12.60 -20.22 3.35
C LYS A 192 11.44 -21.15 2.96
N ARG A 193 11.13 -21.28 1.68
CA ARG A 193 9.92 -21.93 1.14
C ARG A 193 8.65 -21.30 1.71
N TRP A 194 8.63 -19.98 1.84
CA TRP A 194 7.48 -19.24 2.32
C TRP A 194 6.75 -18.58 1.17
N THR A 195 5.44 -18.42 1.32
CA THR A 195 4.61 -17.68 0.38
C THR A 195 4.01 -16.43 1.01
N VAL A 196 3.70 -15.47 0.14
CA VAL A 196 2.90 -14.28 0.42
C VAL A 196 1.65 -14.34 -0.47
N SER A 197 0.56 -13.66 -0.09
CA SER A 197 -0.66 -13.54 -0.91
C SER A 197 -0.46 -12.82 -2.24
#